data_AF-A0A1K1RVF0-F1
#
_entry.id   AF-A0A1K1RVF0-F1
#
_cell.length_a   1.000
_cell.length_b   1.000
_cell.length_c   1.000
_cell.angle_alpha   90.00
_cell.angle_beta   90.00
_cell.angle_gamma   90.00
#
_symmetry.space_group_name_H-M   'P 1'
#
loop_
_entity.id
_entity.type
_entity.pdbx_description
1 polymer ?
#
loop_
_entity_poly.entity_id
_entity_poly.type
_entity_poly.pdbx_seq_one_letter_code
_entity_poly.pdbx_strand_id
1 'polypeptide(L)'
;MKEHQETFVFCLVSLCGNLLPILLSLLYYTANMNIWSGWEIFYNDGQFYLYSASLLTSTAYIFYTYKVRNTDSNSILLLITCFLVLIVSIFYAWKLAGSNNDLSFIRVSSIAVFILTILLYYYSNLLQNKKIDVIAAQKKGVQEILDKL
;
A
#
# COMPACT_ATOMS: atom_id res chain seq x y z
N MET A 1 19.65 9.64 11.74
CA MET A 1 19.46 8.31 12.41
C MET A 1 18.18 8.25 13.24
N LYS A 2 17.93 9.17 14.17
CA LYS A 2 16.68 9.18 14.98
C LYS A 2 15.40 9.22 14.13
N GLU A 3 15.37 10.05 13.10
CA GLU A 3 14.23 10.19 12.18
C GLU A 3 13.89 8.90 11.40
N HIS A 4 14.90 8.12 11.02
CA HIS A 4 14.70 6.79 10.40
C HIS A 4 14.18 5.77 11.40
N GLN A 5 14.64 5.81 12.67
CA GLN A 5 14.16 4.91 13.72
C GLN A 5 12.69 5.20 14.07
N GLU A 6 12.32 6.47 14.21
CA GLU A 6 10.93 6.88 14.43
C GLU A 6 10.04 6.50 13.25
N THR A 7 10.50 6.71 12.01
CA THR A 7 9.77 6.27 10.82
C THR A 7 9.61 4.76 10.75
N PHE A 8 10.65 4.00 11.10
CA PHE A 8 10.59 2.56 11.10
C PHE A 8 9.59 2.02 12.13
N VAL A 9 9.62 2.58 13.35
CA VAL A 9 8.66 2.22 14.42
C VAL A 9 7.24 2.60 14.00
N PHE A 10 7.04 3.80 13.46
CA PHE A 10 5.73 4.23 12.96
C PHE A 10 5.23 3.33 11.82
N CYS A 11 6.10 2.98 10.88
CA CYS A 11 5.79 2.06 9.80
C CYS A 11 5.39 0.68 10.34
N LEU A 12 6.09 0.15 11.35
CA LEU A 12 5.75 -1.13 11.99
C LEU A 12 4.38 -1.07 12.68
N VAL A 13 4.12 -0.04 13.49
CA VAL A 13 2.83 0.14 14.17
C VAL A 13 1.70 0.28 13.16
N SER A 14 1.94 1.02 12.09
CA SER A 14 0.93 1.22 11.04
C SER A 14 0.71 -0.04 10.20
N LEU A 15 1.76 -0.82 9.90
CA LEU A 15 1.62 -2.14 9.29
C LEU A 15 0.74 -3.04 10.16
N CYS A 16 0.99 -3.08 11.47
CA CYS A 16 0.17 -3.82 12.43
C CYS A 16 -1.29 -3.33 12.47
N GLY A 17 -1.51 -2.01 12.47
CA GLY A 17 -2.85 -1.42 12.47
C GLY A 17 -3.65 -1.74 11.20
N ASN A 18 -2.97 -1.89 10.06
CA ASN A 18 -3.61 -2.27 8.80
C ASN A 18 -3.83 -3.78 8.67
N LEU A 19 -3.42 -4.63 9.63
CA LEU A 19 -3.66 -6.09 9.58
C LEU A 19 -5.14 -6.48 9.69
N LEU A 20 -6.05 -5.52 9.86
CA LEU A 20 -7.47 -5.75 10.06
C LEU A 20 -8.11 -6.72 9.04
N PRO A 21 -7.82 -6.66 7.71
CA PRO A 21 -8.32 -7.64 6.75
C PRO A 21 -7.85 -9.08 7.07
N ILE A 22 -6.58 -9.23 7.44
CA ILE A 22 -5.97 -10.52 7.80
C ILE A 22 -6.58 -11.04 9.13
N LEU A 23 -6.76 -10.16 10.11
CA LEU A 23 -7.35 -10.49 11.41
C LEU A 23 -8.82 -10.90 11.30
N LEU A 24 -9.62 -10.21 10.47
CA LEU A 24 -11.01 -10.59 10.21
C LEU A 24 -11.11 -11.97 9.56
N SER A 25 -10.22 -12.27 8.62
CA SER A 25 -10.18 -13.59 7.98
C SER A 25 -9.77 -14.70 8.96
N LEU A 26 -8.81 -14.41 9.85
CA LEU A 26 -8.44 -15.30 10.95
C LEU A 26 -9.61 -15.59 11.88
N LEU A 27 -10.32 -14.54 12.31
CA LEU A 27 -11.50 -14.67 13.16
C LEU A 27 -12.58 -15.53 12.49
N TYR A 28 -12.89 -15.26 11.22
CA TYR A 28 -13.83 -16.07 10.45
C TYR A 28 -13.43 -17.55 10.41
N TYR A 29 -12.14 -17.86 10.20
CA TYR A 29 -11.65 -19.23 10.17
C TYR A 29 -11.69 -19.91 11.53
N THR A 30 -11.23 -19.23 12.59
CA THR A 30 -11.28 -19.77 13.95
C THR A 30 -12.71 -20.03 14.44
N ALA A 31 -13.69 -19.29 13.91
CA ALA A 31 -15.09 -19.46 14.23
C ALA A 31 -15.76 -20.61 13.45
N ASN A 32 -15.32 -20.90 12.22
CA ASN A 32 -16.01 -21.83 11.31
C ASN A 32 -15.27 -23.14 11.02
N MET A 33 -13.96 -23.24 11.30
CA MET A 33 -13.19 -24.44 11.01
C MET A 33 -12.50 -25.00 12.26
N ASN A 34 -12.63 -26.32 12.46
CA ASN A 34 -12.04 -27.03 13.60
C ASN A 34 -10.51 -27.23 13.48
N ILE A 35 -9.91 -26.99 12.31
CA ILE A 35 -8.49 -27.27 12.06
C ILE A 35 -7.86 -26.08 11.33
N TRP A 36 -6.83 -25.49 11.95
CA TRP A 36 -5.98 -24.48 11.34
C TRP A 36 -5.17 -25.14 10.20
N SER A 37 -5.40 -24.76 8.95
CA SER A 37 -4.67 -25.31 7.77
C SER A 37 -3.43 -24.50 7.36
N GLY A 38 -3.03 -23.51 8.16
CA GLY A 38 -1.77 -22.79 7.98
C GLY A 38 -1.96 -21.42 7.32
N TRP A 39 -0.83 -20.82 6.93
CA TRP A 39 -0.84 -19.55 6.19
C TRP A 39 -1.39 -19.68 4.76
N GLU A 40 -1.61 -20.90 4.28
CA GLU A 40 -2.17 -21.18 2.95
C GLU A 40 -3.56 -20.57 2.76
N ILE A 41 -4.33 -20.47 3.83
CA ILE A 41 -5.66 -19.83 3.85
C ILE A 41 -5.59 -18.40 3.33
N PHE A 42 -4.62 -17.60 3.76
CA PHE A 42 -4.54 -16.19 3.36
C PHE A 42 -4.22 -16.00 1.87
N TYR A 43 -3.48 -16.96 1.28
CA TYR A 43 -3.24 -17.01 -0.15
C TYR A 43 -4.49 -17.50 -0.88
N ASN A 44 -5.08 -18.59 -0.42
CA ASN A 44 -6.31 -19.18 -0.96
C ASN A 44 -7.52 -18.27 -0.87
N ASP A 45 -7.54 -17.30 0.03
CA ASP A 45 -8.62 -16.34 0.15
C ASP A 45 -8.32 -15.02 -0.57
N GLY A 46 -7.07 -14.79 -0.98
CA GLY A 46 -6.63 -13.54 -1.63
C GLY A 46 -6.42 -12.39 -0.63
N GLN A 47 -6.30 -12.70 0.67
CA GLN A 47 -6.17 -11.70 1.74
C GLN A 47 -4.90 -10.86 1.62
N PHE A 48 -3.82 -11.44 1.10
CA PHE A 48 -2.59 -10.68 0.84
C PHE A 48 -2.78 -9.60 -0.23
N TYR A 49 -3.65 -9.83 -1.22
CA TYR A 49 -3.99 -8.78 -2.19
C TYR A 49 -4.82 -7.69 -1.52
N LEU A 50 -5.83 -8.03 -0.72
CA LEU A 50 -6.62 -7.04 0.00
C LEU A 50 -5.77 -6.19 0.95
N TYR A 51 -4.88 -6.83 1.71
CA TYR A 51 -3.96 -6.12 2.59
C TYR A 51 -3.02 -5.20 1.81
N SER A 52 -2.49 -5.66 0.68
CA SER A 52 -1.65 -4.84 -0.20
C SER A 52 -2.43 -3.64 -0.76
N ALA A 53 -3.68 -3.84 -1.19
CA ALA A 53 -4.53 -2.76 -1.69
C ALA A 53 -4.81 -1.70 -0.62
N SER A 54 -5.05 -2.12 0.63
CA SER A 54 -5.23 -1.21 1.77
C SER A 54 -3.99 -0.34 2.00
N LEU A 55 -2.81 -0.95 2.07
CA LEU A 55 -1.54 -0.23 2.25
C LEU A 55 -1.25 0.73 1.08
N LEU A 56 -1.42 0.25 -0.16
CA LEU A 56 -1.23 1.07 -1.37
C LEU A 56 -2.19 2.26 -1.41
N THR A 57 -3.43 2.10 -0.93
CA THR A 57 -4.39 3.22 -0.86
C THR A 57 -3.93 4.30 0.11
N SER A 58 -3.45 3.91 1.30
CA SER A 58 -2.86 4.86 2.26
C SER A 58 -1.60 5.54 1.69
N THR A 59 -0.74 4.78 1.00
CA THR A 59 0.44 5.31 0.31
C THR A 59 0.08 6.31 -0.78
N ALA A 60 -0.92 6.01 -1.60
CA ALA A 60 -1.42 6.90 -2.64
C ALA A 60 -1.92 8.23 -2.03
N TYR A 61 -2.65 8.17 -0.92
CA TYR A 61 -3.09 9.38 -0.21
C TYR A 61 -1.91 10.25 0.25
N ILE A 62 -0.84 9.66 0.78
CA ILE A 62 0.36 10.40 1.19
C ILE A 62 1.03 11.04 -0.04
N PHE A 63 1.25 10.30 -1.13
CA PHE A 63 1.85 10.88 -2.33
C PHE A 63 0.98 11.98 -2.95
N TYR A 64 -0.33 11.84 -2.92
CA TYR A 64 -1.26 12.88 -3.33
C TYR A 64 -1.15 14.13 -2.46
N THR A 65 -1.03 13.96 -1.14
CA THR A 65 -0.92 15.08 -0.20
C THR A 65 0.39 15.85 -0.37
N TYR A 66 1.48 15.16 -0.67
CA TYR A 66 2.82 15.75 -0.73
C TYR A 66 3.33 16.07 -2.14
N LYS A 67 2.51 15.93 -3.17
CA LYS A 67 2.88 16.44 -4.49
C LYS A 67 2.82 17.97 -4.49
N VAL A 68 3.88 18.61 -4.94
CA VAL A 68 4.03 20.07 -5.07
C VAL A 68 3.66 20.52 -6.49
N ARG A 69 3.97 19.70 -7.50
CA ARG A 69 3.62 19.94 -8.91
C ARG A 69 3.09 18.65 -9.53
N ASN A 70 2.23 18.73 -10.54
CA ASN A 70 1.68 17.55 -11.22
C ASN A 70 2.73 16.66 -11.92
N THR A 71 3.96 17.16 -12.10
CA THR A 71 5.08 16.47 -12.76
C THR A 71 6.22 16.12 -11.80
N ASP A 72 6.03 16.28 -10.50
CA ASP A 72 7.05 15.91 -9.53
C ASP A 72 7.15 14.39 -9.31
N SER A 73 8.24 13.94 -8.68
CA SER A 73 8.47 12.52 -8.42
C SER A 73 7.35 11.89 -7.59
N ASN A 74 6.72 12.65 -6.68
CA ASN A 74 5.59 12.18 -5.88
C ASN A 74 4.34 11.94 -6.73
N SER A 75 4.08 12.75 -7.76
CA SER A 75 3.00 12.53 -8.72
C SER A 75 3.22 11.29 -9.57
N ILE A 76 4.47 11.01 -9.96
CA ILE A 76 4.82 9.76 -10.67
C ILE A 76 4.60 8.56 -9.75
N LEU A 77 5.06 8.63 -8.49
CA LEU A 77 4.87 7.57 -7.50
C LEU A 77 3.38 7.35 -7.17
N LEU A 78 2.58 8.41 -7.10
CA LEU A 78 1.13 8.33 -6.98
C LEU A 78 0.53 7.52 -8.14
N LEU A 79 0.90 7.83 -9.38
CA LEU A 79 0.40 7.13 -10.56
C LEU A 79 0.79 5.64 -10.57
N ILE A 80 2.05 5.33 -10.23
CA ILE A 80 2.52 3.95 -10.07
C ILE A 80 1.71 3.23 -8.99
N THR A 81 1.46 3.89 -7.85
CA THR A 81 0.70 3.31 -6.73
C THR A 81 -0.75 3.04 -7.14
N CYS A 82 -1.41 3.97 -7.84
CA CYS A 82 -2.76 3.77 -8.37
C CYS A 82 -2.83 2.60 -9.36
N PHE A 83 -1.83 2.49 -10.24
CA PHE A 83 -1.74 1.38 -11.19
C PHE A 83 -1.56 0.03 -10.46
N LEU A 84 -0.75 0.00 -9.40
CA LEU A 84 -0.61 -1.18 -8.55
C LEU A 84 -1.92 -1.53 -7.84
N VAL A 85 -2.68 -0.58 -7.30
CA VAL A 85 -4.00 -0.85 -6.70
C VAL A 85 -4.92 -1.54 -7.72
N LEU A 86 -4.91 -1.08 -8.98
CA LEU A 86 -5.69 -1.68 -10.05
C LEU A 86 -5.23 -3.12 -10.36
N ILE A 87 -3.92 -3.37 -10.49
CA ILE A 87 -3.37 -4.71 -10.68
C ILE A 87 -3.78 -5.65 -9.54
N VAL A 88 -3.63 -5.20 -8.29
CA VAL A 88 -3.96 -5.99 -7.10
C VAL A 88 -5.45 -6.31 -7.04
N SER A 89 -6.30 -5.35 -7.40
CA SER A 89 -7.75 -5.53 -7.47
C SER A 89 -8.13 -6.54 -8.56
N ILE A 90 -7.46 -6.50 -9.72
CA ILE A 90 -7.65 -7.49 -10.79
C ILE A 90 -7.24 -8.88 -10.32
N PHE A 91 -6.08 -9.04 -9.68
CA PHE A 91 -5.63 -10.34 -9.17
C PHE A 91 -6.57 -10.90 -8.10
N TYR A 92 -7.05 -10.05 -7.19
CA TYR A 92 -8.05 -10.45 -6.20
C TYR A 92 -9.36 -10.89 -6.86
N ALA A 93 -9.89 -10.12 -7.81
CA ALA A 93 -11.11 -10.46 -8.54
C ALA A 93 -10.95 -11.74 -9.38
N TRP A 94 -9.79 -11.90 -10.04
CA TRP A 94 -9.47 -13.08 -10.84
C TRP A 94 -9.44 -14.35 -9.99
N LYS A 95 -8.86 -14.24 -8.80
CA LYS A 95 -8.89 -15.30 -7.78
C LYS A 95 -10.33 -15.61 -7.34
N LEU A 96 -11.15 -14.60 -7.05
CA LEU A 96 -12.52 -14.81 -6.59
C LEU A 96 -13.43 -15.45 -7.64
N ALA A 97 -13.18 -15.14 -8.91
CA ALA A 97 -13.91 -15.71 -10.04
C ALA A 97 -13.62 -17.21 -10.25
N GLY A 98 -12.66 -17.80 -9.52
CA GLY A 98 -12.27 -19.21 -9.67
C GLY A 98 -11.63 -19.53 -11.03
N SER A 99 -11.31 -18.50 -11.82
CA SER A 99 -10.75 -18.65 -13.17
C SER A 99 -9.25 -18.98 -13.14
N ASN A 100 -8.58 -18.75 -12.02
CA ASN A 100 -7.20 -19.18 -11.79
C ASN A 100 -7.08 -19.78 -10.38
N ASN A 101 -7.00 -21.11 -10.32
CA ASN A 101 -6.86 -21.86 -9.06
C ASN A 101 -5.43 -22.40 -8.87
N ASP A 102 -4.45 -21.94 -9.66
CA ASP A 102 -3.05 -22.28 -9.40
C ASP A 102 -2.56 -21.54 -8.16
N LEU A 103 -2.54 -22.27 -7.05
CA LEU A 103 -2.08 -21.76 -5.76
C LEU A 103 -0.63 -21.29 -5.79
N SER A 104 0.21 -21.89 -6.64
CA SER A 104 1.62 -21.49 -6.77
C SER A 104 1.72 -20.10 -7.38
N PHE A 105 0.95 -19.84 -8.43
CA PHE A 105 0.88 -18.53 -9.07
C PHE A 105 0.34 -17.46 -8.10
N ILE A 106 -0.76 -17.75 -7.40
CA ILE A 106 -1.36 -16.82 -6.42
C ILE A 106 -0.36 -16.50 -5.32
N ARG A 107 0.33 -17.51 -4.78
CA ARG A 107 1.35 -17.32 -3.74
C ARG A 107 2.50 -16.43 -4.21
N VAL A 108 3.09 -16.73 -5.36
CA VAL A 108 4.24 -15.96 -5.87
C VAL A 108 3.86 -14.52 -6.20
N SER A 109 2.74 -14.32 -6.91
CA SER A 109 2.31 -12.99 -7.31
C SER A 109 1.85 -12.13 -6.12
N SER A 110 1.16 -12.71 -5.13
CA SER A 110 0.79 -11.99 -3.90
C SER A 110 2.00 -11.60 -3.07
N ILE A 111 3.01 -12.46 -2.93
CA ILE A 111 4.27 -12.13 -2.24
C ILE A 111 5.01 -11.00 -2.98
N ALA A 112 5.13 -11.09 -4.31
CA ALA A 112 5.80 -10.08 -5.11
C ALA A 112 5.14 -8.69 -4.98
N VAL A 113 3.81 -8.65 -5.08
CA VAL A 113 3.01 -7.45 -4.86
C VAL A 113 3.20 -6.92 -3.44
N PHE A 114 3.19 -7.80 -2.44
CA PHE A 114 3.27 -7.42 -1.05
C PHE A 114 4.63 -6.78 -0.71
N ILE A 115 5.73 -7.35 -1.21
CA ILE A 115 7.08 -6.78 -1.05
C ILE A 115 7.15 -5.39 -1.68
N LEU A 116 6.67 -5.24 -2.91
CA LEU A 116 6.65 -3.95 -3.60
C LEU A 116 5.81 -2.92 -2.83
N THR A 117 4.69 -3.35 -2.28
CA THR A 117 3.80 -2.52 -1.45
C THR A 117 4.50 -2.05 -0.19
N ILE A 118 5.21 -2.93 0.53
CA ILE A 118 5.97 -2.55 1.73
C ILE A 118 7.03 -1.48 1.39
N LEU A 119 7.74 -1.61 0.27
CA LEU A 119 8.76 -0.65 -0.14
C LEU A 119 8.17 0.73 -0.39
N LEU A 120 7.07 0.81 -1.15
CA LEU A 120 6.36 2.07 -1.41
C LEU A 120 5.76 2.65 -0.12
N TYR A 121 5.20 1.80 0.73
CA TYR A 121 4.63 2.18 2.01
C TYR A 121 5.67 2.80 2.93
N TYR A 122 6.82 2.16 3.08
CA TYR A 122 7.94 2.69 3.86
C TYR A 122 8.42 4.05 3.32
N TYR A 123 8.58 4.16 2.00
CA TYR A 123 8.98 5.43 1.37
C TYR A 123 7.96 6.54 1.62
N SER A 124 6.66 6.23 1.56
CA SER A 124 5.61 7.22 1.85
C SER A 124 5.65 7.70 3.31
N ASN A 125 5.89 6.80 4.26
CA ASN A 125 6.04 7.18 5.67
C ASN A 125 7.29 8.04 5.94
N LEU A 126 8.41 7.76 5.25
CA LEU A 126 9.59 8.63 5.31
C LEU A 126 9.26 10.04 4.84
N LEU A 127 8.43 10.15 3.81
CA LEU A 127 8.04 11.42 3.26
C LEU A 127 7.09 12.19 4.19
N GLN A 128 6.15 11.49 4.82
CA GLN A 128 5.25 12.04 5.83
C GLN A 128 6.01 12.61 7.04
N ASN A 129 7.06 11.92 7.48
CA ASN A 129 7.85 12.35 8.64
C ASN A 129 8.78 13.55 8.40
N LYS A 130 9.09 13.89 7.14
CA LYS A 130 9.95 15.04 6.83
C LYS A 130 9.33 16.40 7.16
N LYS A 131 8.09 16.47 7.67
CA LYS A 131 7.38 17.70 8.08
C LYS A 131 7.50 18.84 7.06
N ILE A 132 7.46 18.51 5.77
CA ILE A 132 7.52 19.51 4.71
C ILE A 132 6.22 20.32 4.75
N ASP A 133 6.32 21.65 4.80
CA ASP A 133 5.16 22.53 4.61
C ASP A 133 4.77 22.52 3.13
N VAL A 134 3.94 21.54 2.78
CA VAL A 134 3.52 21.29 1.40
C VAL A 134 2.72 22.47 0.86
N ILE A 135 1.96 23.17 1.71
CA ILE A 135 1.11 24.30 1.29
C ILE A 135 1.99 25.48 0.90
N ALA A 136 3.03 25.79 1.68
CA ALA A 136 3.99 26.83 1.33
C ALA A 136 4.77 26.47 0.04
N ALA A 137 5.17 25.20 -0.10
CA ALA A 137 5.89 24.73 -1.30
C ALA A 137 5.02 24.79 -2.56
N GLN A 138 3.74 24.41 -2.48
CA GLN A 138 2.78 24.52 -3.58
C GLN A 138 2.55 25.98 -3.98
N LYS A 139 2.32 26.87 -3.01
CA LYS A 139 2.15 28.32 -3.26
C LYS A 139 3.36 28.92 -3.98
N LYS A 140 4.58 28.63 -3.51
CA LYS A 140 5.81 29.08 -4.16
C LYS A 140 5.94 28.52 -5.58
N GLY A 141 5.62 27.24 -5.76
CA GLY A 141 5.67 26.59 -7.06
C GLY A 141 4.72 27.21 -8.10
N VAL A 142 3.54 27.67 -7.68
CA VAL A 142 2.57 28.40 -8.51
C VAL A 142 3.03 29.82 -8.79
N GLN A 143 3.55 30.53 -7.79
CA GLN A 143 4.09 31.88 -7.93
C GLN A 143 5.22 31.92 -8.97
N GLU A 144 6.16 30.97 -8.92
CA GLU A 144 7.27 30.87 -9.89
C GLU A 144 6.81 30.62 -11.35
N ILE A 145 5.63 30.06 -11.56
CA ILE A 145 5.06 29.87 -12.90
C ILE A 145 4.42 31.17 -13.38
N LEU A 146 3.68 31.85 -12.49
CA LEU A 146 3.07 33.16 -12.76
C LEU A 146 4.13 34.23 -13.06
N ASP A 147 5.25 34.24 -12.33
CA ASP A 147 6.34 35.20 -12.53
C ASP A 147 7.11 34.99 -13.86
N LYS A 148 6.89 33.86 -14.54
CA LYS A 148 7.51 33.50 -15.83
C LYS A 148 6.58 33.68 -17.03
N LEU A 149 5.32 34.06 -16.79
CA LEU A 149 4.30 34.35 -17.80
C LEU A 149 4.22 35.85 -18.06
#